data_AF-A0A834YTN9-F1
#
_entry.id   AF-A0A834YTN9-F1
#
_cell.length_a   1.000
_cell.length_b   1.000
_cell.length_c   1.000
_cell.angle_alpha   90.00
_cell.angle_beta   90.00
_cell.angle_gamma   90.00
#
_symmetry.space_group_name_H-M   'P 1'
#
loop_
_entity.id
_entity.type
_entity.pdbx_description
1 polymer ?
#
loop_
_entity_poly.entity_id
_entity_poly.type
_entity_poly.pdbx_seq_one_letter_code
_entity_poly.pdbx_strand_id
1 'polypeptide(L)'
;MATSSQAMAVKSLNRSPGRRRFVFKNFSQRVEEIEVDVFRSLDPLKSEPSEGSSFFRDCLVQWRELNTAEDFISFYEELMPWVQTLPQILLHKDIIVSNLISRLKMKARLSLEPILRLIAALSRDLLEDFFPFLQRITDSLVSLLESGAEREPEILEQILSSQLKIDAN
;
A
#
# COMPACT_ATOMS: atom_id res chain seq x y z
N MET A 1 23.29 -42.86 16.65
CA MET A 1 22.23 -42.43 15.72
C MET A 1 21.11 -41.85 16.57
N ALA A 2 20.79 -40.56 16.43
CA ALA A 2 19.70 -39.95 17.18
C ALA A 2 18.36 -40.51 16.65
N THR A 3 17.58 -41.15 17.52
CA THR A 3 16.27 -41.70 17.18
C THR A 3 15.23 -40.59 17.01
N SER A 4 14.32 -40.76 16.06
CA SER A 4 13.22 -39.82 15.74
C SER A 4 12.30 -39.46 16.93
N SER A 5 12.43 -40.19 18.06
CA SER A 5 11.72 -39.95 19.32
C SER A 5 12.23 -38.76 20.13
N GLN A 6 13.36 -38.15 19.75
CA GLN A 6 13.92 -36.93 20.37
C GLN A 6 13.74 -35.67 19.52
N ALA A 7 12.87 -35.69 18.51
CA ALA A 7 12.46 -34.46 17.83
C ALA A 7 11.66 -33.61 18.84
N MET A 8 12.33 -32.68 19.53
CA MET A 8 11.66 -31.73 20.40
C MET A 8 10.62 -30.99 19.56
N ALA A 9 9.35 -31.12 19.92
CA ALA A 9 8.29 -30.33 19.31
C ALA A 9 8.72 -28.86 19.41
N VAL A 10 8.87 -28.22 18.24
CA VAL A 10 9.21 -26.79 18.17
C VAL A 10 8.17 -26.05 19.00
N LYS A 11 8.64 -25.32 20.01
CA LYS A 11 7.78 -24.59 20.96
C LYS A 11 6.79 -23.74 20.16
N SER A 12 5.52 -24.14 20.13
CA SER A 12 4.48 -23.44 19.39
C SER A 12 4.16 -22.11 20.07
N LEU A 13 3.77 -21.10 19.28
CA LEU A 13 3.37 -19.81 19.84
C LEU A 13 2.16 -19.99 20.76
N ASN A 14 2.21 -19.31 21.90
CA ASN A 14 1.08 -19.24 22.79
C ASN A 14 0.01 -18.33 22.16
N ARG A 15 -1.01 -18.93 21.54
CA ARG A 15 -2.16 -18.22 20.93
C ARG A 15 -3.31 -17.93 21.91
N SER A 16 -3.14 -18.24 23.20
CA SER A 16 -4.18 -18.00 24.21
C SER A 16 -4.28 -16.51 24.59
N PRO A 17 -5.48 -15.99 24.88
CA PRO A 17 -5.69 -14.63 25.39
C PRO A 17 -5.23 -14.56 26.86
N GLY A 18 -3.92 -14.70 27.08
CA GLY A 18 -3.29 -14.59 28.39
C GLY A 18 -2.74 -13.19 28.66
N ARG A 19 -2.07 -13.02 29.81
CA ARG A 19 -1.42 -11.75 30.23
C ARG A 19 -0.40 -11.17 29.23
N ARG A 20 0.08 -11.93 28.25
CA ARG A 20 1.07 -11.50 27.26
C ARG A 20 0.38 -11.11 25.95
N ARG A 21 -0.03 -9.85 25.84
CA ARG A 21 -0.68 -9.28 24.64
C ARG A 21 0.24 -9.18 23.43
N PHE A 22 1.54 -8.95 23.65
CA PHE A 22 2.53 -8.84 22.58
C PHE A 22 3.44 -10.07 22.58
N VAL A 23 3.49 -10.78 21.45
CA VAL A 23 4.34 -11.96 21.25
C VAL A 23 5.13 -11.74 19.98
N PHE A 24 6.44 -12.02 20.03
CA PHE A 24 7.29 -11.98 18.84
C PHE A 24 6.81 -13.03 17.82
N LYS A 25 6.65 -12.61 16.57
CA LYS A 25 6.33 -13.47 15.43
C LYS A 25 7.47 -13.39 14.43
N ASN A 26 7.84 -14.54 13.88
CA ASN A 26 8.83 -14.57 12.81
C ASN A 26 8.20 -14.12 11.48
N PHE A 27 9.03 -13.89 10.46
CA PHE A 27 8.57 -13.42 9.15
C PHE A 27 7.48 -14.31 8.55
N SER A 28 7.70 -15.62 8.48
CA SER A 28 6.73 -16.57 7.90
C SER A 28 5.38 -16.53 8.61
N GLN A 29 5.38 -16.40 9.94
CA GLN A 29 4.15 -16.27 10.74
C GLN A 29 3.43 -14.95 10.49
N ARG A 30 4.18 -13.84 10.34
CA ARG A 30 3.58 -12.56 10.00
C ARG A 30 2.93 -12.62 8.61
N VAL A 31 3.58 -13.25 7.64
CA VAL A 31 3.05 -13.42 6.28
C VAL A 31 1.83 -14.34 6.24
N GLU A 32 1.83 -15.43 7.01
CA GLU A 32 0.69 -16.35 7.11
C GLU A 32 -0.57 -15.66 7.70
N GLU A 33 -0.38 -14.64 8.53
CA GLU A 33 -1.47 -13.85 9.13
C GLU A 33 -1.97 -12.70 8.25
N ILE A 34 -1.30 -12.41 7.12
CA ILE A 34 -1.77 -11.39 6.19
C ILE A 34 -3.04 -11.92 5.50
N GLU A 35 -4.20 -11.57 6.05
CA GLU A 35 -5.50 -11.75 5.40
C GLU A 35 -5.85 -10.48 4.62
N VAL A 36 -5.52 -10.45 3.31
CA VAL A 36 -5.91 -9.35 2.44
C VAL A 36 -7.33 -9.55 1.92
N ASP A 37 -8.33 -9.28 2.76
CA ASP A 37 -9.74 -9.34 2.34
C ASP A 37 -10.24 -7.94 1.94
N VAL A 38 -10.41 -7.71 0.63
CA VAL A 38 -10.94 -6.45 0.11
C VAL A 38 -12.46 -6.32 0.31
N PHE A 39 -13.18 -7.43 0.43
CA PHE A 39 -14.65 -7.44 0.56
C PHE A 39 -15.12 -7.46 2.03
N ARG A 40 -14.29 -7.96 2.97
CA ARG A 40 -14.52 -7.85 4.43
C ARG A 40 -13.64 -6.82 5.12
N SER A 41 -12.81 -6.07 4.40
CA SER A 41 -12.09 -4.94 4.97
C SER A 41 -13.08 -4.06 5.74
N LEU A 42 -12.87 -3.92 7.05
CA LEU A 42 -13.70 -3.10 7.94
C LEU A 42 -13.68 -1.61 7.54
N ASP A 43 -12.77 -1.23 6.65
CA ASP A 43 -12.79 0.05 5.94
C ASP A 43 -13.86 -0.02 4.85
N PRO A 44 -15.02 0.64 5.01
CA PRO A 44 -16.00 0.71 3.94
C PRO A 44 -15.33 1.27 2.69
N LEU A 45 -15.68 0.73 1.51
CA LEU A 45 -15.38 1.37 0.23
C LEU A 45 -15.66 2.85 0.40
N LYS A 46 -14.61 3.69 0.36
CA LYS A 46 -14.74 5.12 0.66
C LYS A 46 -15.94 5.66 -0.11
N SER A 47 -16.83 6.32 0.63
CA SER A 47 -17.97 7.07 0.11
C SER A 47 -17.53 7.96 -1.06
N GLU A 48 -18.48 8.36 -1.89
CA GLU A 48 -18.21 9.32 -2.95
C GLU A 48 -17.40 10.52 -2.42
N PRO A 49 -16.48 11.06 -3.24
CA PRO A 49 -15.63 12.16 -2.82
C PRO A 49 -16.48 13.37 -2.42
N SER A 50 -15.90 14.24 -1.61
CA SER A 50 -16.55 15.50 -1.25
C SER A 50 -16.93 16.28 -2.52
N GLU A 51 -18.03 17.04 -2.49
CA GLU A 51 -18.54 17.76 -3.66
C GLU A 51 -17.44 18.65 -4.29
N GLY A 52 -17.15 18.42 -5.58
CA GLY A 52 -16.06 19.09 -6.30
C GLY A 52 -14.63 18.57 -6.04
N SER A 53 -14.47 17.51 -5.24
CA SER A 53 -13.20 16.82 -4.98
C SER A 53 -13.04 15.55 -5.83
N SER A 54 -12.02 14.76 -5.55
CA SER A 54 -11.72 13.46 -6.19
C SER A 54 -11.27 12.45 -5.15
N PHE A 55 -11.34 11.15 -5.47
CA PHE A 55 -10.87 10.11 -4.55
C PHE A 55 -9.39 10.28 -4.23
N PHE A 56 -8.59 10.64 -5.23
CA PHE A 56 -7.17 10.89 -5.12
C PHE A 56 -6.88 12.07 -4.19
N ARG A 57 -7.54 13.21 -4.38
CA ARG A 57 -7.35 14.40 -3.54
C ARG A 57 -7.72 14.13 -2.09
N ASP A 58 -8.88 13.52 -1.84
CA ASP A 58 -9.33 13.19 -0.48
C ASP A 58 -8.35 12.21 0.18
N CYS A 59 -7.80 11.27 -0.58
CA CYS A 59 -6.76 10.36 -0.09
C CYS A 59 -5.43 11.08 0.19
N LEU A 60 -5.02 12.04 -0.64
CA LEU A 60 -3.79 12.80 -0.48
C LEU A 60 -3.82 13.68 0.77
N VAL A 61 -4.94 14.36 1.01
CA VAL A 61 -5.14 15.19 2.21
C VAL A 61 -5.14 14.32 3.46
N GLN A 62 -5.85 13.19 3.45
CA GLN A 62 -5.84 12.26 4.59
C GLN A 62 -4.41 11.79 4.92
N TRP A 63 -3.64 11.39 3.91
CA TRP A 63 -2.27 10.93 4.15
C TRP A 63 -1.31 12.05 4.55
N ARG A 64 -1.61 13.31 4.20
CA ARG A 64 -0.87 14.47 4.70
C ARG A 64 -0.97 14.62 6.22
N GLU A 65 -2.10 14.24 6.80
CA GLU A 65 -2.33 14.26 8.24
C GLU A 65 -1.70 13.04 8.93
N LEU A 66 -1.70 11.87 8.27
CA LEU A 66 -1.25 10.61 8.85
C LEU A 66 0.26 10.35 8.69
N ASN A 67 0.91 10.89 7.66
CA ASN A 67 2.29 10.59 7.32
C ASN A 67 3.20 11.81 7.42
N THR A 68 4.29 11.67 8.19
CA THR A 68 5.28 12.71 8.45
C THR A 68 6.65 12.42 7.82
N ALA A 69 6.75 11.41 6.96
CA ALA A 69 8.00 11.07 6.30
C ALA A 69 8.40 12.15 5.28
N GLU A 70 9.68 12.54 5.29
CA GLU A 70 10.22 13.60 4.44
C GLU A 70 9.94 13.38 2.94
N ASP A 71 10.13 12.14 2.47
CA ASP A 71 9.85 11.76 1.07
C ASP A 71 8.38 12.04 0.70
N PHE A 72 7.44 11.73 1.60
CA PHE A 72 6.02 11.97 1.37
C PHE A 72 5.68 13.46 1.43
N ILE A 73 6.27 14.22 2.35
CA ILE A 73 6.07 15.67 2.45
C ILE A 73 6.52 16.35 1.16
N SER A 74 7.73 16.01 0.67
CA SER A 74 8.25 16.56 -0.59
C SER A 74 7.36 16.20 -1.79
N PHE A 75 6.88 14.95 -1.83
CA PHE A 75 5.93 14.50 -2.85
C PHE A 75 4.61 15.27 -2.79
N TYR A 76 4.06 15.50 -1.60
CA TYR A 76 2.82 16.23 -1.40
C TYR A 76 2.94 17.67 -1.93
N GLU A 77 4.01 18.38 -1.54
CA GLU A 77 4.23 19.78 -1.94
C GLU A 77 4.39 19.93 -3.46
N GLU A 78 5.06 18.98 -4.10
CA GLU A 78 5.24 18.94 -5.56
C GLU A 78 3.92 18.69 -6.30
N LEU A 79 3.07 17.80 -5.76
CA LEU A 79 1.90 17.28 -6.46
C LEU A 79 0.63 18.10 -6.23
N MET A 80 0.50 18.76 -5.06
CA MET A 80 -0.69 19.50 -4.65
C MET A 80 -1.21 20.52 -5.69
N PRO A 81 -0.38 21.28 -6.42
CA PRO A 81 -0.86 22.23 -7.43
C PRO A 81 -1.70 21.60 -8.55
N TRP A 82 -1.44 20.32 -8.86
CA TRP A 82 -1.97 19.60 -10.02
C TRP A 82 -3.22 18.76 -9.72
N VAL A 83 -3.60 18.62 -8.45
CA VAL A 83 -4.61 17.63 -8.03
C VAL A 83 -5.74 18.25 -7.20
N GLN A 84 -5.99 19.55 -7.36
CA GLN A 84 -7.01 20.25 -6.60
C GLN A 84 -8.44 19.86 -7.03
N THR A 85 -8.61 19.40 -8.27
CA THR A 85 -9.89 19.00 -8.85
C THR A 85 -9.73 17.81 -9.80
N LEU A 86 -10.80 17.06 -10.03
CA LEU A 86 -10.80 15.91 -10.96
C LEU A 86 -10.38 16.29 -12.39
N PRO A 87 -10.85 17.41 -13.00
CA PRO A 87 -10.39 17.81 -14.32
C PRO A 87 -8.88 18.05 -14.41
N GLN A 88 -8.25 18.57 -13.35
CA GLN A 88 -6.79 18.74 -13.32
C GLN A 88 -6.07 17.39 -13.25
N ILE A 89 -6.61 16.43 -12.49
CA ILE A 89 -6.06 15.07 -12.43
C ILE A 89 -6.11 14.42 -13.80
N LEU A 90 -7.23 14.54 -14.52
CA LEU A 90 -7.37 14.00 -15.87
C LEU A 90 -6.39 14.65 -16.86
N LEU A 91 -6.20 15.97 -16.76
CA LEU A 91 -5.27 16.73 -17.59
C LEU A 91 -3.79 16.38 -17.34
N HIS A 92 -3.43 16.13 -16.08
CA HIS A 92 -2.05 15.94 -15.64
C HIS A 92 -1.71 14.49 -15.26
N LYS A 93 -2.53 13.52 -15.67
CA LYS A 93 -2.41 12.10 -15.30
C LYS A 93 -1.01 11.53 -15.51
N ASP A 94 -0.34 11.84 -16.63
CA ASP A 94 1.02 11.38 -16.93
C ASP A 94 2.07 11.88 -15.93
N ILE A 95 1.95 13.13 -15.50
CA ILE A 95 2.85 13.76 -14.53
C ILE A 95 2.61 13.14 -13.15
N ILE A 96 1.34 12.98 -12.76
CA ILE A 96 0.94 12.41 -11.47
C ILE A 96 1.45 10.97 -11.36
N VAL A 97 1.21 10.14 -12.37
CA VAL A 97 1.67 8.74 -12.40
C VAL A 97 3.19 8.66 -12.36
N SER A 98 3.89 9.49 -13.15
CA SER A 98 5.35 9.52 -13.15
C SER A 98 5.92 9.89 -11.78
N ASN A 99 5.28 10.81 -11.08
CA ASN A 99 5.67 11.20 -9.72
C ASN A 99 5.37 10.12 -8.68
N LEU A 100 4.24 9.42 -8.77
CA LEU A 100 3.95 8.27 -7.90
C LEU A 100 5.02 7.17 -8.07
N ILE A 101 5.32 6.81 -9.31
CA ILE A 101 6.31 5.79 -9.64
C ILE A 101 7.71 6.17 -9.14
N SER A 102 8.09 7.44 -9.23
CA SER A 102 9.42 7.90 -8.80
C SER A 102 9.68 7.69 -7.30
N ARG A 103 8.61 7.58 -6.50
CA ARG A 103 8.63 7.37 -5.04
C ARG A 103 8.49 5.90 -4.63
N LEU A 104 8.22 4.97 -5.55
CA LEU A 104 8.20 3.51 -5.29
C LEU A 104 9.63 2.95 -5.15
N LYS A 105 10.32 3.32 -4.06
CA LYS A 105 11.71 2.93 -3.78
C LYS A 105 11.89 2.59 -2.31
N MET A 106 12.74 1.62 -1.99
CA MET A 106 13.04 1.24 -0.60
C MET A 106 13.62 2.37 0.25
N LYS A 107 14.32 3.34 -0.37
CA LYS A 107 14.79 4.54 0.35
C LYS A 107 13.64 5.33 0.99
N ALA A 108 12.47 5.31 0.36
CA ALA A 108 11.25 5.98 0.79
C ALA A 108 10.26 5.01 1.47
N ARG A 109 10.74 3.96 2.15
CA ARG A 109 9.88 2.91 2.73
C ARG A 109 8.75 3.43 3.63
N LEU A 110 9.00 4.51 4.38
CA LEU A 110 8.01 5.14 5.27
C LEU A 110 6.90 5.88 4.51
N SER A 111 7.07 6.06 3.20
CA SER A 111 6.12 6.70 2.29
C SER A 111 5.50 5.72 1.32
N LEU A 112 5.86 4.44 1.34
CA LEU A 112 5.30 3.46 0.40
C LEU A 112 3.80 3.26 0.60
N GLU A 113 3.35 3.14 1.85
CA GLU A 113 1.93 3.00 2.15
C GLU A 113 1.07 4.11 1.54
N PRO A 114 1.31 5.40 1.81
CA PRO A 114 0.49 6.45 1.23
C PRO A 114 0.59 6.46 -0.30
N ILE A 115 1.76 6.21 -0.89
CA ILE A 115 1.93 6.17 -2.34
C ILE A 115 1.11 5.03 -2.97
N LEU A 116 1.13 3.83 -2.39
CA LEU A 116 0.35 2.69 -2.86
C LEU A 116 -1.16 2.93 -2.73
N ARG A 117 -1.59 3.58 -1.64
CA ARG A 117 -3.00 3.97 -1.44
C ARG A 117 -3.43 5.03 -2.45
N LEU A 118 -2.55 5.98 -2.79
CA LEU A 118 -2.80 7.00 -3.81
C LEU A 118 -2.91 6.41 -5.21
N ILE A 119 -2.10 5.41 -5.55
CA ILE A 119 -2.23 4.68 -6.83
C ILE A 119 -3.61 4.02 -6.93
N ALA A 120 -4.05 3.34 -5.87
CA ALA A 120 -5.39 2.74 -5.84
C ALA A 120 -6.49 3.81 -5.96
N ALA A 121 -6.37 4.94 -5.26
CA ALA A 121 -7.33 6.05 -5.39
C ALA A 121 -7.35 6.65 -6.81
N LEU A 122 -6.18 6.81 -7.44
CA LEU A 122 -6.07 7.31 -8.82
C LEU A 122 -6.75 6.37 -9.82
N SER A 123 -6.63 5.05 -9.61
CA SER A 123 -7.30 4.08 -10.48
C SER A 123 -8.82 4.21 -10.45
N ARG A 124 -9.40 4.62 -9.30
CA ARG A 124 -10.84 4.92 -9.17
C ARG A 124 -11.27 6.19 -9.89
N ASP A 125 -10.43 7.22 -9.87
CA ASP A 125 -10.72 8.48 -10.57
C ASP A 125 -10.57 8.37 -12.09
N LEU A 126 -9.61 7.56 -12.57
CA LEU A 126 -9.29 7.44 -13.99
C LEU A 126 -10.07 6.31 -14.70
N LEU A 127 -10.44 5.23 -14.01
CA LEU A 127 -11.12 4.08 -14.59
C LEU A 127 -10.39 3.57 -15.86
N GLU A 128 -11.02 3.62 -17.03
CA GLU A 128 -10.44 3.13 -18.29
C GLU A 128 -9.16 3.89 -18.70
N ASP A 129 -9.04 5.16 -18.31
CA ASP A 129 -7.85 5.97 -18.58
C ASP A 129 -6.63 5.51 -17.76
N PHE A 130 -6.81 4.59 -16.80
CA PHE A 130 -5.73 4.03 -16.00
C PHE A 130 -4.98 2.89 -16.70
N PHE A 131 -5.63 2.16 -17.62
CA PHE A 131 -5.05 0.97 -18.26
C PHE A 131 -3.66 1.19 -18.89
N PRO A 132 -3.37 2.30 -19.59
CA PRO A 132 -2.05 2.55 -20.17
C PRO A 132 -0.92 2.62 -19.13
N PHE A 133 -1.23 2.91 -17.87
CA PHE A 133 -0.24 3.07 -16.80
C PHE A 133 0.04 1.79 -16.02
N LEU A 134 -0.85 0.79 -16.13
CA LEU A 134 -0.75 -0.46 -15.35
C LEU A 134 0.60 -1.13 -15.52
N GLN A 135 1.06 -1.31 -16.76
CA GLN A 135 2.34 -1.97 -17.03
C GLN A 135 3.49 -1.26 -16.31
N ARG A 136 3.57 0.06 -16.44
CA ARG A 136 4.64 0.86 -15.84
C ARG A 136 4.62 0.83 -14.30
N ILE A 137 3.42 0.81 -13.71
CA ILE A 137 3.23 0.70 -12.27
C ILE A 137 3.64 -0.69 -11.79
N THR A 138 3.16 -1.75 -12.45
CA THR A 138 3.48 -3.14 -12.10
C THR A 138 4.98 -3.40 -12.21
N ASP A 139 5.64 -2.95 -13.28
CA ASP A 139 7.10 -3.07 -13.44
C ASP A 139 7.84 -2.40 -12.27
N SER A 140 7.35 -1.25 -11.81
CA SER A 140 7.94 -0.53 -10.67
C SER A 140 7.71 -1.25 -9.35
N LEU A 141 6.55 -1.91 -9.18
CA LEU A 141 6.26 -2.74 -8.00
C LEU A 141 7.12 -4.00 -7.97
N VAL A 142 7.32 -4.65 -9.12
CA VAL A 142 8.22 -5.80 -9.24
C VAL A 142 9.64 -5.38 -8.87
N SER A 143 10.12 -4.26 -9.40
CA SER A 143 11.44 -3.72 -9.05
C SER A 143 11.55 -3.38 -7.55
N LEU A 144 10.48 -2.87 -6.93
CA LEU A 144 10.43 -2.62 -5.49
C LEU A 144 10.55 -3.93 -4.69
N LEU A 145 9.84 -4.99 -5.09
CA LEU A 145 9.94 -6.32 -4.48
C LEU A 145 11.36 -6.88 -4.56
N GLU A 146 11.97 -6.85 -5.74
CA GLU A 146 13.35 -7.29 -5.98
C GLU A 146 14.39 -6.50 -5.16
N SER A 147 14.10 -5.23 -4.86
CA SER A 147 14.99 -4.37 -4.07
C SER A 147 14.98 -4.64 -2.56
N GLY A 148 14.20 -5.63 -2.11
CA GLY A 148 14.19 -6.10 -0.72
C GLY A 148 12.88 -5.85 0.03
N ALA A 149 11.85 -5.30 -0.62
CA ALA A 149 10.52 -5.17 -0.02
C ALA A 149 9.91 -6.54 0.34
N GLU A 150 10.31 -7.61 -0.35
CA GLU A 150 9.93 -9.00 -0.03
C GLU A 150 10.28 -9.43 1.40
N ARG A 151 11.21 -8.75 2.07
CA ARG A 151 11.65 -9.07 3.44
C ARG A 151 10.88 -8.31 4.51
N GLU A 152 10.04 -7.35 4.12
CA GLU A 152 9.23 -6.52 5.00
C GLU A 152 7.75 -6.90 4.83
N PRO A 153 7.16 -7.64 5.80
CA PRO A 153 5.79 -8.16 5.66
C PRO A 153 4.75 -7.03 5.56
N GLU A 154 5.03 -5.88 6.18
CA GLU A 154 4.19 -4.68 6.11
C GLU A 154 4.13 -4.11 4.68
N ILE A 155 5.27 -4.05 3.98
CA ILE A 155 5.30 -3.57 2.59
C ILE A 155 4.59 -4.56 1.67
N LEU A 156 4.77 -5.87 1.89
CA LEU A 156 4.06 -6.91 1.14
C LEU A 156 2.54 -6.77 1.28
N GLU A 157 2.04 -6.61 2.51
CA GLU A 157 0.62 -6.38 2.77
C GLU A 157 0.10 -5.14 2.05
N GLN A 158 0.86 -4.04 2.08
CA GLN A 158 0.49 -2.79 1.41
C GLN A 158 0.42 -2.94 -0.11
N ILE A 159 1.40 -3.62 -0.72
CA ILE A 159 1.41 -3.89 -2.16
C ILE A 159 0.20 -4.74 -2.54
N LEU A 160 -0.03 -5.86 -1.85
CA LEU A 160 -1.15 -6.77 -2.12
C LEU A 160 -2.51 -6.07 -1.92
N SER A 161 -2.65 -5.30 -0.85
CA SER A 161 -3.87 -4.51 -0.59
C SER A 161 -4.11 -3.45 -1.67
N SER A 162 -3.05 -2.84 -2.21
CA SER A 162 -3.18 -1.86 -3.29
C SER A 162 -3.59 -2.50 -4.62
N GLN A 163 -2.98 -3.63 -4.99
CA GLN A 163 -3.30 -4.36 -6.22
C GLN A 163 -4.74 -4.84 -6.24
N LEU A 164 -5.19 -5.49 -5.16
CA LEU A 164 -6.57 -5.98 -5.08
C LEU A 164 -7.60 -4.84 -5.11
N LYS A 165 -7.25 -3.63 -4.64
CA LYS A 165 -8.11 -2.44 -4.75
C LYS A 165 -8.15 -1.86 -6.17
N ILE A 166 -7.11 -2.07 -6.97
CA ILE A 166 -7.10 -1.67 -8.38
C ILE A 166 -7.96 -2.65 -9.18
N ASP A 167 -7.83 -3.96 -8.93
CA ASP A 167 -8.59 -5.02 -9.60
C ASP A 167 -10.10 -5.00 -9.29
N ALA A 168 -10.50 -4.39 -8.18
CA ALA A 168 -11.90 -4.30 -7.74
C ALA A 168 -12.67 -3.11 -8.34
N ASN A 169 -12.01 -2.22 -9.08
CA ASN A 169 -12.64 -1.05 -9.72
C ASN A 169 -13.12 -1.38 -11.14
#